data_AF-A0A7C2JEM7-F1
#
_entry.id   AF-A0A7C2JEM7-F1
#
_cell.length_a   1.000
_cell.length_b   1.000
_cell.length_c   1.000
_cell.angle_alpha   90.00
_cell.angle_beta   90.00
_cell.angle_gamma   90.00
#
_symmetry.space_group_name_H-M   'P 1'
#
loop_
_entity.id
_entity.type
_entity.pdbx_description
1 polymer ?
#
loop_
_entity_poly.entity_id
_entity_poly.type
_entity_poly.pdbx_seq_one_letter_code
_entity_poly.pdbx_strand_id
1 'polypeptide(L)'
;MPGQPAQIHLHEQPVRQSRSRVLSERQHLFLYSHRGDDESGLRAVARRLDPPSCVPAPAANDLGAHIMKILAPISSYDELEMLAESGAEEFYCGIVPREWTERYTGAVWLNRRSPKGGSLETFSDMKRLVDHAHRLGIPVFITLNAPYYTGEQLAWVTELARRLDGEAGPDALIVTDINLLLQLSLAGLNAALHVSSVAATLNTEAIGFLLQFNPSRIILPRSLTIPEIERVVANCRDRVEIEVFMLNDGCAFEEGFCATTHHHAVGAFCTSLSEMDTEFEASRGRRLTYRQEARLRRNLSDYREWIWYVNGNGCGATPAGLPYGPCGLCAVHDFQRMGVASLKIVGREASPFKKMASVRMVRDIVDRVRRGSSKLVTIERARSLRGSYEHCDSGFMCYYKVDATER
;
A
#
# COMPACT_ATOMS: atom_id res chain seq x y z
N MET A 1 41.50 22.58 -4.40
CA MET A 1 40.44 23.53 -4.00
C MET A 1 39.40 22.73 -3.22
N PRO A 2 39.24 22.91 -1.90
CA PRO A 2 38.20 22.22 -1.15
C PRO A 2 36.84 22.76 -1.60
N GLY A 3 35.90 21.86 -1.93
CA GLY A 3 34.58 22.19 -2.46
C GLY A 3 33.75 22.99 -1.45
N GLN A 4 33.22 24.13 -1.88
CA GLN A 4 32.26 24.90 -1.10
C GLN A 4 30.99 24.06 -0.86
N PRO A 5 30.42 24.08 0.36
CA PRO A 5 29.12 23.48 0.62
C PRO A 5 28.03 24.19 -0.19
N ALA A 6 27.08 23.43 -0.73
CA ALA A 6 25.93 23.98 -1.45
C ALA A 6 25.10 24.87 -0.52
N GLN A 7 25.03 26.17 -0.82
CA GLN A 7 24.14 27.10 -0.13
C GLN A 7 22.74 27.00 -0.72
N ILE A 8 21.79 26.48 0.05
CA ILE A 8 20.36 26.56 -0.28
C ILE A 8 19.85 27.93 0.19
N HIS A 9 19.60 28.82 -0.76
CA HIS A 9 18.94 30.09 -0.48
C HIS A 9 17.43 29.86 -0.42
N LEU A 10 16.87 29.83 0.79
CA LEU A 10 15.43 29.95 0.97
C LEU A 10 15.03 31.39 0.63
N HIS A 11 14.36 31.58 -0.50
CA HIS A 11 13.73 32.86 -0.82
C HIS A 11 12.53 33.06 0.11
N GLU A 12 12.72 33.76 1.21
CA GLU A 12 11.64 34.33 2.04
C GLU A 12 11.01 35.56 1.35
N GLN A 13 10.58 35.41 0.09
CA GLN A 13 9.64 36.40 -0.43
C GLN A 13 8.25 36.05 0.11
N PRO A 14 7.57 36.98 0.81
CA PRO A 14 6.17 36.79 1.14
C PRO A 14 5.43 36.57 -0.18
N VAL A 15 4.64 35.50 -0.26
CA VAL A 15 3.84 35.15 -1.44
C VAL A 15 2.84 36.28 -1.68
N ARG A 16 3.26 37.31 -2.42
CA ARG A 16 2.37 38.33 -2.97
C ARG A 16 1.54 37.64 -4.04
N GLN A 17 0.30 37.32 -3.69
CA GLN A 17 -0.80 36.93 -4.58
C GLN A 17 -0.33 36.24 -5.87
N SER A 18 0.18 35.03 -5.73
CA SER A 18 0.28 34.11 -6.85
C SER A 18 -1.14 33.83 -7.35
N ARG A 19 -1.57 34.51 -8.41
CA ARG A 19 -2.66 34.04 -9.28
C ARG A 19 -2.13 32.89 -10.14
N SER A 20 -1.61 31.84 -9.51
CA SER A 20 -1.37 30.61 -10.24
C SER A 20 -2.73 29.99 -10.55
N ARG A 21 -3.17 30.11 -11.80
CA ARG A 21 -4.24 29.27 -12.38
C ARG A 21 -3.70 27.83 -12.41
N VAL A 22 -3.64 27.18 -11.25
CA VAL A 22 -3.13 25.79 -11.07
C VAL A 22 -4.20 24.77 -11.42
N LEU A 23 -5.44 25.20 -11.55
CA LEU A 23 -6.55 24.33 -11.89
C LEU A 23 -7.11 24.76 -13.25
N SER A 24 -7.32 23.77 -14.12
CA SER A 24 -8.13 23.96 -15.32
C SER A 24 -9.54 24.44 -14.94
N GLU A 25 -10.26 25.10 -15.85
CA GLU A 25 -11.66 25.51 -15.61
C GLU A 25 -12.54 24.35 -15.13
N ARG A 26 -12.27 23.12 -15.60
CA ARG A 26 -12.95 21.89 -15.14
C ARG A 26 -12.68 21.55 -13.68
N GLN A 27 -11.44 21.69 -13.22
CA GLN A 27 -11.07 21.43 -11.82
C GLN A 27 -11.59 22.53 -10.89
N HIS A 28 -11.65 23.78 -11.36
CA HIS A 28 -12.34 24.85 -10.65
C HIS A 28 -13.84 24.57 -10.54
N LEU A 29 -14.51 24.14 -11.63
CA LEU A 29 -15.94 23.79 -11.61
C LEU A 29 -16.26 22.64 -10.65
N PHE A 30 -15.41 21.62 -10.57
CA PHE A 30 -15.55 20.54 -9.60
C PHE A 30 -15.53 21.07 -8.15
N LEU A 31 -14.56 21.94 -7.81
CA LEU A 31 -14.45 22.51 -6.46
C LEU A 31 -15.50 23.59 -6.15
N TYR A 32 -15.95 24.34 -7.15
CA TYR A 32 -16.99 25.37 -6.98
C TYR A 32 -18.39 24.76 -6.80
N SER A 33 -18.68 23.59 -7.39
CA SER A 33 -19.96 22.91 -7.17
C SER A 33 -20.21 22.47 -5.72
N HIS A 34 -19.15 22.44 -4.89
CA HIS A 34 -19.21 22.07 -3.48
C HIS A 34 -19.12 23.27 -2.52
N ARG A 35 -19.04 24.51 -3.04
CA ARG A 35 -19.16 25.73 -2.24
C ARG A 35 -20.58 26.29 -2.33
N GLY A 36 -21.51 25.60 -1.66
CA GLY A 36 -22.58 26.18 -0.83
C GLY A 36 -23.59 27.21 -1.34
N ASP A 37 -23.45 27.90 -2.47
CA ASP A 37 -24.26 29.11 -2.74
C ASP A 37 -24.89 29.17 -4.16
N ASP A 38 -25.33 28.06 -4.74
CA ASP A 38 -26.31 28.10 -5.85
C ASP A 38 -27.01 26.74 -6.10
N GLU A 39 -28.23 26.56 -5.58
CA GLU A 39 -29.06 25.37 -5.83
C GLU A 39 -29.49 25.23 -7.31
N SER A 40 -29.42 26.29 -8.12
CA SER A 40 -29.88 26.27 -9.51
C SER A 40 -28.85 25.65 -10.46
N GLY A 41 -27.54 25.80 -10.17
CA GLY A 41 -26.44 25.18 -10.92
C GLY A 41 -26.32 23.66 -10.70
N LEU A 42 -26.66 23.18 -9.49
CA LEU A 42 -26.67 21.76 -9.12
C LEU A 42 -27.61 20.94 -10.01
N ARG A 43 -28.78 21.47 -10.37
CA ARG A 43 -29.76 20.77 -11.24
C ARG A 43 -29.35 20.72 -12.71
N ALA A 44 -28.51 21.67 -13.17
CA ALA A 44 -28.08 21.72 -14.56
C ALA A 44 -26.87 20.80 -14.84
N VAL A 45 -25.96 20.64 -13.87
CA VAL A 45 -24.81 19.73 -13.97
C VAL A 45 -25.22 18.28 -13.71
N ALA A 46 -26.12 18.03 -12.76
CA ALA A 46 -26.68 16.69 -12.51
C ALA A 46 -27.48 16.13 -13.71
N ARG A 47 -28.00 16.99 -14.60
CA ARG A 47 -28.68 16.58 -15.85
C ARG A 47 -27.74 16.38 -17.05
N ARG A 48 -26.47 16.80 -16.97
CA ARG A 48 -25.47 16.60 -18.04
C ARG A 48 -24.44 15.52 -17.73
N LEU A 49 -24.34 15.14 -16.46
CA LEU A 49 -23.69 13.93 -16.00
C LEU A 49 -24.77 12.86 -15.80
N ASP A 50 -25.49 12.50 -16.86
CA ASP A 50 -26.13 11.19 -16.85
C ASP A 50 -24.98 10.18 -16.78
N PRO A 51 -24.91 9.34 -15.73
CA PRO A 51 -23.91 8.29 -15.69
C PRO A 51 -24.06 7.46 -16.97
N PRO A 52 -22.97 7.09 -17.67
CA PRO A 52 -23.08 6.10 -18.73
C PRO A 52 -23.80 4.91 -18.13
N SER A 53 -24.90 4.49 -18.78
CA SER A 53 -25.82 3.46 -18.30
C SER A 53 -25.07 2.43 -17.46
N CYS A 54 -25.14 2.57 -16.14
CA CYS A 54 -24.38 1.76 -15.23
C CYS A 54 -24.81 0.32 -15.49
N VAL A 55 -23.83 -0.54 -15.79
CA VAL A 55 -24.00 -1.94 -15.41
C VAL A 55 -24.27 -1.89 -13.91
N PRO A 56 -25.42 -2.40 -13.42
CA PRO A 56 -25.72 -2.34 -12.01
C PRO A 56 -24.56 -2.97 -11.25
N ALA A 57 -24.03 -2.24 -10.25
CA ALA A 57 -23.20 -2.86 -9.24
C ALA A 57 -23.96 -4.11 -8.73
N PRO A 58 -23.25 -5.23 -8.50
CA PRO A 58 -23.91 -6.44 -8.01
C PRO A 58 -24.76 -6.08 -6.80
N ALA A 59 -26.00 -6.60 -6.79
CA ALA A 59 -26.97 -6.28 -5.77
C ALA A 59 -26.36 -6.48 -4.37
N ALA A 60 -26.59 -5.52 -3.47
CA ALA A 60 -26.08 -5.51 -2.09
C ALA A 60 -26.45 -6.74 -1.23
N ASN A 61 -27.24 -7.68 -1.78
CA ASN A 61 -27.66 -8.92 -1.14
C ASN A 61 -26.76 -10.14 -1.44
N ASP A 62 -25.69 -10.00 -2.24
CA ASP A 62 -24.71 -11.08 -2.49
C ASP A 62 -23.41 -10.97 -1.66
N LEU A 63 -23.28 -9.94 -0.82
CA LEU A 63 -22.15 -9.77 0.11
C LEU A 63 -22.35 -10.63 1.38
N GLY A 64 -22.52 -11.94 1.17
CA GLY A 64 -22.42 -12.94 2.24
C GLY A 64 -21.07 -12.80 2.95
N ALA A 65 -21.03 -13.13 4.25
CA ALA A 65 -19.85 -13.02 5.12
C ALA A 65 -18.53 -13.21 4.35
N HIS A 66 -17.88 -12.09 3.99
CA HIS A 66 -16.70 -12.14 3.14
C HIS A 66 -15.64 -13.00 3.83
N ILE A 67 -15.28 -14.10 3.16
CA ILE A 67 -14.18 -14.92 3.61
C ILE A 67 -12.90 -14.13 3.30
N MET A 68 -12.19 -13.69 4.34
CA MET A 68 -10.89 -13.01 4.21
C MET A 68 -9.95 -13.83 3.33
N LYS A 69 -9.49 -13.29 2.20
CA LYS A 69 -8.57 -13.97 1.28
C LYS A 69 -7.11 -13.63 1.57
N ILE A 70 -6.21 -14.56 1.26
CA ILE A 70 -4.76 -14.36 1.38
C ILE A 70 -4.19 -13.84 0.06
N LEU A 71 -3.79 -12.57 0.05
CA LEU A 71 -3.18 -11.91 -1.10
C LEU A 71 -1.66 -12.03 -1.04
N ALA A 72 -1.10 -12.77 -1.99
CA ALA A 72 0.33 -13.03 -2.09
C ALA A 72 1.00 -12.19 -3.20
N PRO A 73 2.23 -11.72 -2.98
CA PRO A 73 2.99 -11.08 -4.03
C PRO A 73 3.58 -12.12 -4.98
N ILE A 74 3.54 -11.84 -6.28
CA ILE A 74 4.18 -12.67 -7.31
C ILE A 74 5.01 -11.80 -8.26
N SER A 75 6.22 -12.27 -8.61
CA SER A 75 7.13 -11.53 -9.50
C SER A 75 7.61 -12.35 -10.70
N SER A 76 7.28 -13.65 -10.75
CA SER A 76 7.57 -14.53 -11.90
C SER A 76 6.45 -15.56 -12.05
N TYR A 77 6.22 -16.01 -13.28
CA TYR A 77 5.33 -17.13 -13.58
C TYR A 77 5.72 -18.41 -12.81
N ASP A 78 7.02 -18.64 -12.60
CA ASP A 78 7.53 -19.85 -11.95
C ASP A 78 7.13 -19.95 -10.46
N GLU A 79 6.71 -18.84 -9.85
CA GLU A 79 6.25 -18.80 -8.46
C GLU A 79 4.76 -19.19 -8.30
N LEU A 80 4.01 -19.28 -9.39
CA LEU A 80 2.55 -19.36 -9.34
C LEU A 80 2.05 -20.63 -8.63
N GLU A 81 2.47 -21.81 -9.09
CA GLU A 81 2.01 -23.09 -8.53
C GLU A 81 2.42 -23.22 -7.07
N MET A 82 3.69 -22.93 -6.76
CA MET A 82 4.21 -23.06 -5.38
C MET A 82 3.52 -22.12 -4.39
N LEU A 83 3.10 -20.92 -4.81
CA LEU A 83 2.36 -19.99 -3.96
C LEU A 83 0.89 -20.38 -3.84
N ALA A 84 0.26 -20.83 -4.92
CA ALA A 84 -1.10 -21.34 -4.90
C ALA A 84 -1.22 -22.56 -3.98
N GLU A 85 -0.33 -23.55 -4.12
CA GLU A 85 -0.25 -24.73 -3.24
C GLU A 85 0.05 -24.38 -1.78
N SER A 86 0.79 -23.29 -1.55
CA SER A 86 1.04 -22.79 -0.19
C SER A 86 -0.20 -22.14 0.45
N GLY A 87 -1.25 -21.88 -0.34
CA GLY A 87 -2.54 -21.39 0.12
C GLY A 87 -2.84 -19.94 -0.24
N ALA A 88 -2.15 -19.34 -1.21
CA ALA A 88 -2.51 -18.03 -1.74
C ALA A 88 -3.86 -18.11 -2.47
N GLU A 89 -4.73 -17.13 -2.21
CA GLU A 89 -6.09 -17.07 -2.77
C GLU A 89 -6.26 -15.88 -3.72
N GLU A 90 -5.30 -14.95 -3.73
CA GLU A 90 -5.21 -13.83 -4.66
C GLU A 90 -3.73 -13.54 -4.95
N PHE A 91 -3.43 -13.01 -6.13
CA PHE A 91 -2.10 -12.54 -6.49
C PHE A 91 -2.07 -11.06 -6.80
N TYR A 92 -0.95 -10.41 -6.47
CA TYR A 92 -0.64 -9.10 -7.04
C TYR A 92 0.80 -9.01 -7.54
N CYS A 93 0.97 -8.31 -8.65
CA CYS A 93 2.25 -8.13 -9.31
C CYS A 93 2.37 -6.74 -9.93
N GLY A 94 3.59 -6.37 -10.33
CA GLY A 94 3.83 -5.21 -11.18
C GLY A 94 4.20 -5.66 -12.59
N ILE A 95 4.13 -4.72 -13.54
CA ILE A 95 4.76 -4.85 -14.85
C ILE A 95 5.66 -3.63 -15.06
N VAL A 96 6.84 -3.83 -15.64
CA VAL A 96 7.69 -2.74 -16.13
C VAL A 96 8.19 -3.12 -17.52
N PRO A 97 7.44 -2.73 -18.57
CA PRO A 97 7.84 -3.03 -19.94
C PRO A 97 9.16 -2.35 -20.30
N ARG A 98 9.89 -2.96 -21.24
CA ARG A 98 11.17 -2.43 -21.74
C ARG A 98 11.02 -1.01 -22.28
N GLU A 99 9.91 -0.73 -22.95
CA GLU A 99 9.56 0.56 -23.52
C GLU A 99 9.50 1.68 -22.47
N TRP A 100 9.07 1.37 -21.23
CA TRP A 100 9.09 2.32 -20.13
C TRP A 100 10.53 2.66 -19.73
N THR A 101 11.35 1.64 -19.56
CA THR A 101 12.74 1.79 -19.09
C THR A 101 13.61 2.51 -20.13
N GLU A 102 13.38 2.26 -21.42
CA GLU A 102 14.05 2.97 -22.51
C GLU A 102 13.66 4.44 -22.57
N ARG A 103 12.40 4.78 -22.27
CA ARG A 103 11.90 6.16 -22.33
C ARG A 103 12.23 7.01 -21.10
N TYR A 104 12.08 6.45 -19.90
CA TYR A 104 12.15 7.21 -18.65
C TYR A 104 13.34 6.84 -17.74
N THR A 105 14.23 5.94 -18.19
CA THR A 105 15.35 5.37 -17.42
C THR A 105 14.92 4.52 -16.23
N GLY A 106 15.84 3.70 -15.69
CA GLY A 106 15.58 2.88 -14.50
C GLY A 106 15.39 3.67 -13.19
N ALA A 107 15.62 4.98 -13.19
CA ALA A 107 15.42 5.84 -12.02
C ALA A 107 13.96 6.25 -11.83
N VAL A 108 13.15 6.21 -12.89
CA VAL A 108 11.73 6.57 -12.85
C VAL A 108 10.90 5.30 -12.80
N TRP A 109 10.33 5.04 -11.62
CA TRP A 109 9.59 3.80 -11.40
C TRP A 109 8.13 3.94 -11.82
N LEU A 110 7.67 3.02 -12.68
CA LEU A 110 6.28 2.96 -13.17
C LEU A 110 5.27 2.69 -12.05
N ASN A 111 5.70 2.02 -11.00
CA ASN A 111 4.94 1.75 -9.78
C ASN A 111 5.91 1.83 -8.59
N ARG A 112 5.46 1.64 -7.33
CA ARG A 112 6.33 1.77 -6.14
C ARG A 112 7.35 0.61 -5.97
N ARG A 113 7.92 0.09 -7.06
CA ARG A 113 8.89 -1.03 -7.08
C ARG A 113 10.07 -0.79 -8.00
N SER A 114 11.16 -1.48 -7.68
CA SER A 114 12.32 -1.57 -8.55
C SER A 114 11.91 -2.13 -9.92
N PRO A 115 12.41 -1.54 -11.02
CA PRO A 115 12.25 -2.09 -12.36
C PRO A 115 12.79 -3.52 -12.52
N LYS A 116 13.72 -3.95 -11.65
CA LYS A 116 14.31 -5.30 -11.68
C LYS A 116 13.97 -6.07 -10.41
N GLY A 117 13.55 -7.34 -10.58
CA GLY A 117 13.34 -8.31 -9.50
C GLY A 117 11.98 -8.24 -8.78
N GLY A 118 11.19 -7.17 -9.00
CA GLY A 118 9.89 -6.98 -8.33
C GLY A 118 8.67 -6.88 -9.25
N SER A 119 8.86 -7.00 -10.57
CA SER A 119 7.83 -6.86 -11.60
C SER A 119 8.11 -7.80 -12.78
N LEU A 120 7.06 -8.16 -13.52
CA LEU A 120 7.17 -8.85 -14.79
C LEU A 120 7.64 -7.86 -15.86
N GLU A 121 8.40 -8.35 -16.86
CA GLU A 121 9.00 -7.49 -17.89
C GLU A 121 8.21 -7.52 -19.22
N THR A 122 7.41 -8.57 -19.46
CA THR A 122 6.71 -8.76 -20.73
C THR A 122 5.21 -8.97 -20.56
N PHE A 123 4.44 -8.53 -21.55
CA PHE A 123 3.00 -8.79 -21.62
C PHE A 123 2.68 -10.26 -21.84
N SER A 124 3.55 -10.99 -22.54
CA SER A 124 3.38 -12.43 -22.75
C SER A 124 3.45 -13.18 -21.42
N ASP A 125 4.43 -12.86 -20.57
CA ASP A 125 4.55 -13.47 -19.24
C ASP A 125 3.37 -13.07 -18.35
N MET A 126 2.95 -11.80 -18.43
CA MET A 126 1.76 -11.32 -17.70
C MET A 126 0.50 -12.10 -18.12
N LYS A 127 0.25 -12.23 -19.42
CA LYS A 127 -0.88 -12.99 -19.93
C LYS A 127 -0.81 -14.45 -19.48
N ARG A 128 0.35 -15.09 -19.62
CA ARG A 128 0.56 -16.48 -19.21
C ARG A 128 0.30 -16.68 -17.71
N LEU A 129 0.73 -15.73 -16.88
CA LEU A 129 0.49 -15.70 -15.44
C LEU A 129 -1.02 -15.59 -15.14
N VAL A 130 -1.70 -14.61 -15.72
CA VAL A 130 -3.14 -14.36 -15.51
C VAL A 130 -3.96 -15.56 -15.98
N ASP A 131 -3.74 -16.03 -17.21
CA ASP A 131 -4.46 -17.19 -17.77
C ASP A 131 -4.29 -18.44 -16.88
N HIS A 132 -3.10 -18.65 -16.29
CA HIS A 132 -2.86 -19.79 -15.41
C HIS A 132 -3.51 -19.60 -14.03
N ALA A 133 -3.38 -18.43 -13.43
CA ALA A 133 -4.02 -18.14 -12.15
C ALA A 133 -5.55 -18.28 -12.24
N HIS A 134 -6.16 -17.82 -13.35
CA HIS A 134 -7.58 -17.99 -13.62
C HIS A 134 -8.01 -19.45 -13.77
N ARG A 135 -7.18 -20.32 -14.37
CA ARG A 135 -7.45 -21.78 -14.39
C ARG A 135 -7.46 -22.39 -13.00
N LEU A 136 -6.74 -21.80 -12.04
CA LEU A 136 -6.76 -22.19 -10.63
C LEU A 136 -7.85 -21.45 -9.82
N GLY A 137 -8.63 -20.56 -10.45
CA GLY A 137 -9.63 -19.74 -9.78
C GLY A 137 -9.04 -18.62 -8.90
N ILE A 138 -7.79 -18.23 -9.13
CA ILE A 138 -7.08 -17.21 -8.35
C ILE A 138 -7.06 -15.89 -9.15
N PRO A 139 -7.63 -14.79 -8.62
CA PRO A 139 -7.57 -13.48 -9.26
C PRO A 139 -6.17 -12.86 -9.20
N VAL A 140 -5.85 -12.03 -10.19
CA VAL A 140 -4.57 -11.33 -10.33
C VAL A 140 -4.78 -9.83 -10.43
N PHE A 141 -4.09 -9.08 -9.56
CA PHE A 141 -4.13 -7.62 -9.53
C PHE A 141 -2.80 -7.00 -9.98
N ILE A 142 -2.84 -6.03 -10.88
CA ILE A 142 -1.63 -5.38 -11.41
C ILE A 142 -1.45 -4.00 -10.80
N THR A 143 -0.24 -3.67 -10.33
CA THR A 143 0.01 -2.38 -9.69
C THR A 143 0.50 -1.30 -10.66
N LEU A 144 -0.25 -0.19 -10.72
CA LEU A 144 0.08 1.09 -11.34
C LEU A 144 0.07 2.19 -10.27
N ASN A 145 0.80 1.93 -9.18
CA ASN A 145 0.61 2.63 -7.91
C ASN A 145 1.72 3.65 -7.58
N ALA A 146 2.36 4.21 -8.61
CA ALA A 146 3.28 5.33 -8.40
C ALA A 146 2.52 6.52 -7.78
N PRO A 147 3.15 7.33 -6.90
CA PRO A 147 2.46 8.40 -6.18
C PRO A 147 1.94 9.50 -7.10
N TYR A 148 2.62 9.71 -8.24
CA TYR A 148 2.20 10.65 -9.27
C TYR A 148 2.78 10.24 -10.62
N TYR A 149 2.16 10.72 -11.70
CA TYR A 149 2.69 10.67 -13.06
C TYR A 149 2.75 12.08 -13.65
N THR A 150 3.81 12.41 -14.40
CA THR A 150 3.79 13.63 -15.23
C THR A 150 2.71 13.53 -16.31
N GLY A 151 2.32 14.64 -16.95
CA GLY A 151 1.29 14.61 -17.99
C GLY A 151 1.60 13.64 -19.15
N GLU A 152 2.88 13.55 -19.54
CA GLU A 152 3.35 12.61 -20.56
C GLU A 152 3.28 11.15 -20.07
N GLN A 153 3.75 10.90 -18.85
CA GLN A 153 3.70 9.57 -18.23
C GLN A 153 2.27 9.10 -18.01
N LEU A 154 1.37 9.99 -17.60
CA LEU A 154 -0.04 9.68 -17.36
C LEU A 154 -0.69 9.15 -18.63
N ALA A 155 -0.50 9.83 -19.77
CA ALA A 155 -1.03 9.35 -21.05
C ALA A 155 -0.50 7.96 -21.41
N TRP A 156 0.80 7.72 -21.17
CA TRP A 156 1.42 6.43 -21.42
C TRP A 156 0.87 5.33 -20.49
N VAL A 157 0.74 5.60 -19.19
CA VAL A 157 0.28 4.64 -18.18
C VAL A 157 -1.21 4.31 -18.38
N THR A 158 -2.03 5.28 -18.77
CA THR A 158 -3.42 5.05 -19.14
C THR A 158 -3.53 4.10 -20.34
N GLU A 159 -2.65 4.25 -21.33
CA GLU A 159 -2.62 3.32 -22.48
C GLU A 159 -2.09 1.93 -22.09
N LEU A 160 -1.08 1.87 -21.22
CA LEU A 160 -0.63 0.61 -20.62
C LEU A 160 -1.80 -0.11 -19.93
N ALA A 161 -2.61 0.62 -19.15
CA ALA A 161 -3.77 0.04 -18.45
C ALA A 161 -4.80 -0.57 -19.43
N ARG A 162 -5.12 0.12 -20.53
CA ARG A 162 -6.01 -0.42 -21.58
C ARG A 162 -5.43 -1.65 -22.24
N ARG A 163 -4.13 -1.62 -22.53
CA ARG A 163 -3.41 -2.74 -23.14
C ARG A 163 -3.40 -3.96 -22.21
N LEU A 164 -3.16 -3.76 -20.92
CA LEU A 164 -3.25 -4.83 -19.92
C LEU A 164 -4.66 -5.41 -19.84
N ASP A 165 -5.69 -4.57 -19.83
CA ASP A 165 -7.10 -4.99 -19.83
C ASP A 165 -7.43 -5.86 -21.05
N GLY A 166 -7.02 -5.44 -22.25
CA GLY A 166 -7.32 -6.15 -23.50
C GLY A 166 -6.47 -7.38 -23.78
N GLU A 167 -5.17 -7.38 -23.41
CA GLU A 167 -4.25 -8.48 -23.74
C GLU A 167 -4.13 -9.52 -22.61
N ALA A 168 -4.02 -9.06 -21.36
CA ALA A 168 -3.79 -9.93 -20.21
C ALA A 168 -5.06 -10.20 -19.40
N GLY A 169 -5.99 -9.24 -19.32
CA GLY A 169 -7.25 -9.37 -18.59
C GLY A 169 -7.10 -9.55 -17.08
N PRO A 170 -6.33 -8.70 -16.36
CA PRO A 170 -6.25 -8.78 -14.90
C PRO A 170 -7.61 -8.48 -14.25
N ASP A 171 -7.85 -9.02 -13.07
CA ASP A 171 -9.09 -8.80 -12.32
C ASP A 171 -9.20 -7.36 -11.80
N ALA A 172 -8.07 -6.73 -11.47
CA ALA A 172 -8.04 -5.34 -11.04
C ALA A 172 -6.70 -4.64 -11.27
N LEU A 173 -6.75 -3.31 -11.34
CA LEU A 173 -5.60 -2.42 -11.32
C LEU A 173 -5.49 -1.72 -9.96
N ILE A 174 -4.34 -1.81 -9.31
CA ILE A 174 -4.04 -1.11 -8.05
C ILE A 174 -3.42 0.26 -8.36
N VAL A 175 -4.15 1.33 -8.08
CA VAL A 175 -3.84 2.69 -8.53
C VAL A 175 -3.72 3.65 -7.35
N THR A 176 -2.83 4.64 -7.48
CA THR A 176 -2.61 5.69 -6.47
C THR A 176 -2.91 7.08 -7.00
N ASP A 177 -2.31 7.44 -8.14
CA ASP A 177 -2.44 8.78 -8.71
C ASP A 177 -3.90 9.11 -9.01
N ILE A 178 -4.38 10.24 -8.49
CA ILE A 178 -5.80 10.66 -8.59
C ILE A 178 -6.19 10.94 -10.05
N ASN A 179 -5.28 11.47 -10.87
CA ASN A 179 -5.58 11.72 -12.28
C ASN A 179 -5.72 10.39 -13.04
N LEU A 180 -4.88 9.41 -12.74
CA LEU A 180 -4.98 8.07 -13.31
C LEU A 180 -6.26 7.37 -12.84
N LEU A 181 -6.59 7.42 -11.55
CA LEU A 181 -7.86 6.91 -11.01
C LEU A 181 -9.06 7.48 -11.78
N LEU A 182 -9.11 8.81 -11.96
CA LEU A 182 -10.17 9.48 -12.72
C LEU A 182 -10.22 9.03 -14.19
N GLN A 183 -9.07 8.92 -14.85
CA GLN A 183 -9.04 8.49 -16.25
C GLN A 183 -9.50 7.05 -16.42
N LEU A 184 -9.05 6.14 -15.55
CA LEU A 184 -9.39 4.73 -15.63
C LEU A 184 -10.85 4.46 -15.22
N SER A 185 -11.39 5.21 -14.24
CA SER A 185 -12.81 5.08 -13.86
C SER A 185 -13.77 5.47 -14.99
N LEU A 186 -13.30 6.27 -15.95
CA LEU A 186 -14.03 6.69 -17.13
C LEU A 186 -13.68 5.89 -18.40
N ALA A 187 -12.70 4.99 -18.32
CA ALA A 187 -12.17 4.30 -19.50
C ALA A 187 -12.99 3.08 -19.95
N GLY A 188 -13.94 2.61 -19.13
CA GLY A 188 -14.78 1.45 -19.45
C GLY A 188 -13.98 0.13 -19.51
N LEU A 189 -12.98 -0.03 -18.63
CA LEU A 189 -12.19 -1.25 -18.52
C LEU A 189 -13.02 -2.40 -17.93
N ASN A 190 -12.63 -3.64 -18.26
CA ASN A 190 -13.19 -4.83 -17.63
C ASN A 190 -12.59 -5.04 -16.23
N ALA A 191 -11.30 -4.76 -16.08
CA ALA A 191 -10.58 -4.80 -14.82
C ALA A 191 -11.15 -3.79 -13.83
N ALA A 192 -11.36 -4.23 -12.58
CA ALA A 192 -11.81 -3.35 -11.52
C ALA A 192 -10.68 -2.39 -11.06
N LEU A 193 -11.04 -1.39 -10.26
CA LEU A 193 -10.07 -0.45 -9.68
C LEU A 193 -9.91 -0.71 -8.18
N HIS A 194 -8.68 -0.92 -7.75
CA HIS A 194 -8.28 -0.98 -6.35
C HIS A 194 -7.50 0.29 -6.01
N VAL A 195 -7.85 0.97 -4.91
CA VAL A 195 -7.10 2.15 -4.46
C VAL A 195 -5.97 1.72 -3.52
N SER A 196 -4.74 2.10 -3.87
CA SER A 196 -3.55 1.82 -3.08
C SER A 196 -3.53 2.58 -1.75
N SER A 197 -2.93 1.99 -0.72
CA SER A 197 -2.62 2.66 0.56
C SER A 197 -1.79 3.94 0.40
N VAL A 198 -1.03 4.04 -0.70
CA VAL A 198 -0.25 5.22 -1.05
C VAL A 198 -1.15 6.42 -1.42
N ALA A 199 -2.45 6.23 -1.66
CA ALA A 199 -3.42 7.30 -1.85
C ALA A 199 -3.92 7.93 -0.53
N ALA A 200 -3.24 7.65 0.59
CA ALA A 200 -3.57 8.18 1.92
C ALA A 200 -4.99 7.84 2.38
N THR A 201 -5.36 6.56 2.27
CA THR A 201 -6.64 5.96 2.70
C THR A 201 -6.73 5.83 4.22
N LEU A 202 -6.61 6.97 4.92
CA LEU A 202 -6.38 7.04 6.37
C LEU A 202 -7.66 7.16 7.20
N ASN A 203 -8.76 7.64 6.62
CA ASN A 203 -10.00 7.89 7.34
C ASN A 203 -11.21 7.79 6.42
N THR A 204 -12.39 7.84 7.05
CA THR A 204 -13.69 7.72 6.40
C THR A 204 -13.96 8.77 5.35
N GLU A 205 -13.48 10.00 5.53
CA GLU A 205 -13.69 11.14 4.65
C GLU A 205 -12.84 11.01 3.39
N ALA A 206 -11.56 10.67 3.54
CA ALA A 206 -10.66 10.39 2.43
C ALA A 206 -11.18 9.21 1.59
N ILE A 207 -11.65 8.15 2.25
CA ILE A 207 -12.26 7.00 1.58
C ILE A 207 -13.56 7.41 0.89
N GLY A 208 -14.41 8.20 1.55
CA GLY A 208 -15.65 8.72 0.96
C GLY A 208 -15.42 9.52 -0.33
N PHE A 209 -14.34 10.31 -0.38
CA PHE A 209 -13.90 10.97 -1.61
C PHE A 209 -13.45 9.96 -2.68
N LEU A 210 -12.64 8.98 -2.31
CA LEU A 210 -12.11 7.98 -3.24
C LEU A 210 -13.19 7.04 -3.81
N LEU A 211 -14.30 6.84 -3.10
CA LEU A 211 -15.45 6.08 -3.59
C LEU A 211 -16.10 6.71 -4.84
N GLN A 212 -15.89 8.00 -5.11
CA GLN A 212 -16.39 8.65 -6.31
C GLN A 212 -15.77 8.09 -7.61
N PHE A 213 -14.62 7.42 -7.52
CA PHE A 213 -13.97 6.75 -8.64
C PHE A 213 -14.46 5.31 -8.86
N ASN A 214 -15.50 4.89 -8.13
CA ASN A 214 -16.09 3.54 -8.18
C ASN A 214 -15.07 2.39 -8.03
N PRO A 215 -14.16 2.43 -7.03
CA PRO A 215 -13.26 1.31 -6.79
C PRO A 215 -14.02 0.11 -6.21
N SER A 216 -13.57 -1.10 -6.52
CA SER A 216 -14.05 -2.33 -5.88
C SER A 216 -13.35 -2.62 -4.56
N ARG A 217 -12.15 -2.06 -4.34
CA ARG A 217 -11.35 -2.29 -3.13
C ARG A 217 -10.55 -1.06 -2.70
N ILE A 218 -10.48 -0.82 -1.39
CA ILE A 218 -9.60 0.16 -0.75
C ILE A 218 -8.55 -0.58 0.10
N ILE A 219 -7.28 -0.25 -0.11
CA ILE A 219 -6.16 -0.81 0.66
C ILE A 219 -5.80 0.20 1.75
N LEU A 220 -5.90 -0.21 3.02
CA LEU A 220 -5.59 0.65 4.17
C LEU A 220 -4.08 0.66 4.48
N PRO A 221 -3.53 1.79 4.94
CA PRO A 221 -2.12 1.85 5.33
C PRO A 221 -1.86 1.13 6.65
N ARG A 222 -0.59 0.78 6.88
CA ARG A 222 -0.14 0.04 8.08
C ARG A 222 -0.18 0.87 9.38
N SER A 223 -0.39 2.19 9.26
CA SER A 223 -0.40 3.15 10.36
C SER A 223 -1.71 3.15 11.15
N LEU A 224 -2.80 2.60 10.58
CA LEU A 224 -4.09 2.55 11.25
C LEU A 224 -4.14 1.48 12.34
N THR A 225 -4.73 1.86 13.47
CA THR A 225 -5.05 0.98 14.59
C THR A 225 -6.29 0.12 14.29
N ILE A 226 -6.48 -0.97 15.03
CA ILE A 226 -7.66 -1.85 14.88
C ILE A 226 -8.98 -1.06 15.07
N PRO A 227 -9.14 -0.17 16.07
CA PRO A 227 -10.35 0.64 16.22
C PRO A 227 -10.58 1.66 15.09
N GLU A 228 -9.51 2.17 14.46
CA GLU A 228 -9.62 3.03 13.28
C GLU A 228 -10.10 2.23 12.05
N ILE A 229 -9.53 1.04 11.85
CA ILE A 229 -9.94 0.12 10.78
C ILE A 229 -11.41 -0.29 10.97
N GLU A 230 -11.83 -0.63 12.20
CA GLU A 230 -13.23 -0.98 12.49
C GLU A 230 -14.20 0.14 12.11
N ARG A 231 -13.84 1.39 12.44
CA ARG A 231 -14.62 2.58 12.05
C ARG A 231 -14.68 2.74 10.54
N VAL A 232 -13.57 2.61 9.83
CA VAL A 232 -13.53 2.67 8.37
C VAL A 232 -14.42 1.60 7.75
N VAL A 233 -14.24 0.33 8.15
CA VAL A 233 -14.99 -0.81 7.62
C VAL A 233 -16.49 -0.62 7.85
N ALA A 234 -16.90 -0.21 9.05
CA ALA A 234 -18.30 0.03 9.37
C ALA A 234 -18.97 1.09 8.47
N ASN A 235 -18.21 2.06 7.95
CA ASN A 235 -18.71 3.15 7.12
C ASN A 235 -18.77 2.84 5.61
N CYS A 236 -18.09 1.80 5.12
CA CYS A 236 -17.98 1.57 3.67
C CYS A 236 -18.01 0.12 3.19
N ARG A 237 -18.10 -0.87 4.09
CA ARG A 237 -18.14 -2.31 3.73
C ARG A 237 -19.28 -2.71 2.78
N ASP A 238 -20.33 -1.91 2.71
CA ASP A 238 -21.49 -2.08 1.83
C ASP A 238 -21.25 -1.58 0.41
N ARG A 239 -20.17 -0.81 0.20
CA ARG A 239 -19.83 -0.15 -1.07
C ARG A 239 -18.50 -0.62 -1.65
N VAL A 240 -17.57 -1.09 -0.82
CA VAL A 240 -16.22 -1.43 -1.24
C VAL A 240 -15.58 -2.50 -0.35
N GLU A 241 -14.73 -3.33 -0.93
CA GLU A 241 -13.89 -4.27 -0.18
C GLU A 241 -12.77 -3.53 0.55
N ILE A 242 -12.40 -4.02 1.74
CA ILE A 242 -11.27 -3.49 2.51
C ILE A 242 -10.13 -4.51 2.54
N GLU A 243 -8.93 -4.05 2.20
CA GLU A 243 -7.68 -4.81 2.25
C GLU A 243 -6.73 -4.23 3.30
N VAL A 244 -6.09 -5.10 4.07
CA VAL A 244 -5.16 -4.73 5.14
C VAL A 244 -3.84 -5.52 5.03
N PHE A 245 -2.75 -4.97 5.57
CA PHE A 245 -1.43 -5.60 5.53
C PHE A 245 -1.22 -6.66 6.60
N MET A 246 -0.50 -7.74 6.28
CA MET A 246 -0.39 -8.89 7.18
C MET A 246 1.04 -9.25 7.58
N LEU A 247 2.01 -9.23 6.65
CA LEU A 247 3.39 -9.67 6.92
C LEU A 247 4.48 -8.90 6.15
N ASN A 248 5.70 -9.03 6.69
CA ASN A 248 7.03 -8.87 6.10
C ASN A 248 7.68 -7.50 6.22
N ASP A 249 7.15 -6.48 5.55
CA ASP A 249 7.85 -5.19 5.42
C ASP A 249 7.04 -4.07 6.06
N GLY A 250 7.66 -3.28 6.92
CA GLY A 250 7.06 -2.07 7.49
C GLY A 250 7.49 -0.80 6.76
N CYS A 251 6.87 0.32 7.13
CA CYS A 251 7.28 1.64 6.68
C CYS A 251 7.62 2.49 7.91
N ALA A 252 8.78 3.15 7.88
CA ALA A 252 9.16 4.08 8.95
C ALA A 252 8.42 5.43 8.84
N PHE A 253 8.01 5.78 7.63
CA PHE A 253 7.24 6.99 7.31
C PHE A 253 5.82 6.62 6.87
N GLU A 254 4.92 7.60 6.95
CA GLU A 254 3.55 7.44 6.48
C GLU A 254 3.52 7.23 4.97
N GLU A 255 3.09 6.05 4.52
CA GLU A 255 3.33 5.58 3.14
C GLU A 255 2.68 6.46 2.06
N GLY A 256 1.54 7.08 2.36
CA GLY A 256 0.85 7.99 1.45
C GLY A 256 1.51 9.36 1.28
N PHE A 257 2.34 9.79 2.24
CA PHE A 257 3.03 11.08 2.22
C PHE A 257 4.55 10.95 2.08
N CYS A 258 5.06 9.72 2.06
CA CYS A 258 6.47 9.44 1.98
C CYS A 258 7.03 9.72 0.56
N ALA A 259 7.87 10.74 0.46
CA ALA A 259 8.60 11.09 -0.76
C ALA A 259 10.04 10.52 -0.81
N THR A 260 10.39 9.59 0.08
CA THR A 260 11.76 9.05 0.13
C THR A 260 11.99 7.98 -0.92
N THR A 261 13.25 7.81 -1.31
CA THR A 261 13.68 6.86 -2.34
C THR A 261 14.07 5.49 -1.77
N HIS A 262 13.78 4.44 -2.53
CA HIS A 262 14.20 3.05 -2.30
C HIS A 262 15.15 2.58 -3.41
N HIS A 263 15.86 3.51 -4.04
CA HIS A 263 16.67 3.23 -5.21
C HIS A 263 17.86 2.33 -4.85
N HIS A 264 18.12 1.31 -5.67
CA HIS A 264 19.17 0.29 -5.43
C HIS A 264 20.56 0.87 -5.12
N ALA A 265 20.89 2.05 -5.67
CA ALA A 265 22.18 2.70 -5.43
C ALA A 265 22.35 3.28 -4.01
N VAL A 266 21.25 3.61 -3.31
CA VAL A 266 21.28 4.24 -1.97
C VAL A 266 20.48 3.45 -0.92
N GLY A 267 19.81 2.36 -1.33
CA GLY A 267 18.94 1.57 -0.48
C GLY A 267 17.62 2.28 -0.14
N ALA A 268 16.92 1.73 0.85
CA ALA A 268 15.74 2.35 1.42
C ALA A 268 16.16 3.42 2.44
N PHE A 269 16.17 4.68 2.00
CA PHE A 269 16.64 5.82 2.80
C PHE A 269 16.02 5.84 4.21
N CYS A 270 14.72 5.58 4.30
CA CYS A 270 13.97 5.55 5.55
C CYS A 270 14.51 4.55 6.60
N THR A 271 15.13 3.45 6.16
CA THR A 271 15.78 2.48 7.04
C THR A 271 17.25 2.79 7.28
N SER A 272 17.97 3.26 6.24
CA SER A 272 19.40 3.57 6.32
C SER A 272 19.71 4.79 7.19
N LEU A 273 18.73 5.67 7.45
CA LEU A 273 18.88 6.77 8.43
C LEU A 273 19.34 6.29 9.80
N SER A 274 18.96 5.07 10.20
CA SER A 274 19.36 4.50 11.48
C SER A 274 20.87 4.22 11.55
N GLU A 275 21.54 4.02 10.42
CA GLU A 275 22.96 3.65 10.34
C GLU A 275 23.88 4.87 10.18
N MET A 276 23.32 6.06 9.94
CA MET A 276 24.09 7.27 9.73
C MET A 276 24.66 7.83 11.03
N ASP A 277 25.88 8.38 10.95
CA ASP A 277 26.47 9.17 12.01
C ASP A 277 25.62 10.42 12.26
N THR A 278 25.30 10.67 13.54
CA THR A 278 24.38 11.75 13.94
C THR A 278 25.05 12.64 14.98
N GLU A 279 25.14 13.92 14.66
CA GLU A 279 25.55 14.98 15.58
C GLU A 279 24.33 15.81 15.99
N PHE A 280 24.29 16.22 17.27
CA PHE A 280 23.19 17.02 17.80
C PHE A 280 23.65 18.45 18.05
N GLU A 281 23.00 19.40 17.40
CA GLU A 281 23.28 20.83 17.57
C GLU A 281 22.04 21.56 18.08
N ALA A 282 22.24 22.61 18.88
CA ALA A 282 21.16 23.52 19.24
C ALA A 282 21.17 24.75 18.32
N SER A 283 19.98 25.33 18.09
CA SER A 283 19.86 26.51 17.24
C SER A 283 20.60 27.73 17.81
N ARG A 284 21.06 28.60 16.91
CA ARG A 284 21.72 29.88 17.23
C ARG A 284 23.02 29.73 18.03
N GLY A 285 23.80 28.68 17.75
CA GLY A 285 25.13 28.47 18.37
C GLY A 285 25.09 28.17 19.87
N ARG A 286 23.92 27.85 20.42
CA ARG A 286 23.80 27.38 21.80
C ARG A 286 24.40 25.98 21.91
N ARG A 287 24.94 25.64 23.08
CA ARG A 287 25.37 24.27 23.38
C ARG A 287 24.23 23.49 24.01
N LEU A 288 24.08 22.24 23.63
CA LEU A 288 23.21 21.32 24.34
C LEU A 288 23.76 21.07 25.74
N THR A 289 22.88 21.04 26.73
CA THR A 289 23.26 20.53 28.05
C THR A 289 23.48 19.01 27.96
N TYR A 290 24.32 18.47 28.85
CA TYR A 290 24.54 17.03 28.94
C TYR A 290 23.23 16.22 29.04
N ARG A 291 22.24 16.72 29.81
CA ARG A 291 20.94 16.05 29.94
C ARG A 291 20.15 16.00 28.63
N GLN A 292 20.17 17.08 27.84
CA GLN A 292 19.49 17.13 26.55
C GLN A 292 20.16 16.20 25.55
N GLU A 293 21.50 16.24 25.47
CA GLU A 293 22.26 15.37 24.59
C GLU A 293 22.03 13.89 24.95
N ALA A 294 22.08 13.53 26.23
CA ALA A 294 21.79 12.18 26.68
C ALA A 294 20.37 11.71 26.32
N ARG A 295 19.36 12.61 26.37
CA ARG A 295 17.99 12.29 25.95
C ARG A 295 17.90 12.05 24.44
N LEU A 296 18.56 12.87 23.63
CA LEU A 296 18.59 12.73 22.17
C LEU A 296 19.30 11.44 21.75
N ARG A 297 20.43 11.11 22.39
CA ARG A 297 21.15 9.86 22.16
C ARG A 297 20.30 8.63 22.51
N ARG A 298 19.54 8.66 23.61
CA ARG A 298 18.59 7.60 23.95
C ARG A 298 17.50 7.46 22.89
N ASN A 299 16.85 8.56 22.49
CA ASN A 299 15.83 8.52 21.45
C ASN A 299 16.37 7.96 20.12
N LEU A 300 17.59 8.34 19.73
CA LEU A 300 18.24 7.77 18.53
C LEU A 300 18.49 6.26 18.68
N SER A 301 18.87 5.80 19.87
CA SER A 301 19.02 4.37 20.16
C SER A 301 17.68 3.62 20.02
N ASP A 302 16.62 4.17 20.61
CA ASP A 302 15.26 3.60 20.54
C ASP A 302 14.76 3.57 19.08
N TYR A 303 15.03 4.62 18.31
CA TYR A 303 14.72 4.69 16.88
C TYR A 303 15.48 3.62 16.08
N ARG A 304 16.78 3.44 16.34
CA ARG A 304 17.61 2.43 15.68
C ARG A 304 17.10 1.02 15.95
N GLU A 305 16.76 0.73 17.20
CA GLU A 305 16.16 -0.54 17.58
C GLU A 305 14.81 -0.75 16.85
N TRP A 306 13.93 0.24 16.88
CA TRP A 306 12.65 0.15 16.19
C TRP A 306 12.80 -0.07 14.67
N ILE A 307 13.73 0.64 14.01
CA ILE A 307 14.00 0.45 12.58
C ILE A 307 14.50 -0.95 12.27
N TRP A 308 15.33 -1.53 13.13
CA TRP A 308 15.76 -2.92 12.98
C TRP A 308 14.58 -3.90 12.94
N TYR A 309 13.58 -3.71 13.80
CA TYR A 309 12.33 -4.49 13.76
C TYR A 309 11.50 -4.23 12.51
N VAL A 310 11.37 -2.96 12.09
CA VAL A 310 10.65 -2.57 10.86
C VAL A 310 11.27 -3.20 9.61
N ASN A 311 12.61 -3.34 9.60
CA ASN A 311 13.38 -3.96 8.52
C ASN A 311 13.57 -5.47 8.73
N GLY A 312 12.54 -6.18 9.21
CA GLY A 312 12.59 -7.63 9.23
C GLY A 312 13.49 -8.25 10.30
N ASN A 313 13.77 -7.56 11.40
CA ASN A 313 14.82 -7.93 12.36
C ASN A 313 16.17 -8.14 11.66
N GLY A 314 16.52 -7.20 10.76
CA GLY A 314 17.67 -7.32 9.86
C GLY A 314 17.44 -8.34 8.73
N CYS A 315 16.24 -8.37 8.16
CA CYS A 315 15.83 -9.34 7.12
C CYS A 315 15.99 -10.81 7.54
N GLY A 316 15.93 -11.10 8.84
CA GLY A 316 16.16 -12.42 9.41
C GLY A 316 14.96 -13.38 9.28
N ALA A 317 15.19 -14.60 9.74
CA ALA A 317 14.19 -15.65 9.86
C ALA A 317 14.33 -16.40 11.18
N THR A 318 13.24 -17.02 11.61
CA THR A 318 13.20 -17.96 12.73
C THR A 318 14.03 -19.21 12.41
N PRO A 319 14.39 -20.03 13.41
CA PRO A 319 15.03 -21.33 13.18
C PRO A 319 14.23 -22.28 12.27
N ALA A 320 12.91 -22.11 12.20
CA ALA A 320 12.02 -22.86 11.31
C ALA A 320 11.95 -22.30 9.88
N GLY A 321 12.76 -21.29 9.55
CA GLY A 321 12.77 -20.65 8.23
C GLY A 321 11.59 -19.70 7.99
N LEU A 322 10.79 -19.41 9.01
CA LEU A 322 9.69 -18.44 8.92
C LEU A 322 10.24 -17.01 8.99
N PRO A 323 9.77 -16.07 8.16
CA PRO A 323 10.28 -14.70 8.17
C PRO A 323 10.04 -14.01 9.52
N TYR A 324 11.01 -13.20 9.95
CA TYR A 324 10.75 -12.12 10.90
C TYR A 324 10.23 -10.87 10.19
N GLY A 325 9.92 -9.85 10.97
CA GLY A 325 9.48 -8.56 10.50
C GLY A 325 8.03 -8.23 10.84
N PRO A 326 7.56 -7.08 10.35
CA PRO A 326 6.25 -6.59 10.71
C PRO A 326 5.10 -7.58 10.47
N CYS A 327 4.13 -7.54 11.38
CA CYS A 327 3.18 -8.62 11.66
C CYS A 327 1.79 -8.09 11.99
N GLY A 328 0.77 -8.69 11.39
CA GLY A 328 -0.64 -8.48 11.73
C GLY A 328 -1.37 -9.74 12.21
N LEU A 329 -0.69 -10.89 12.38
CA LEU A 329 -1.33 -12.20 12.56
C LEU A 329 -2.32 -12.26 13.75
N CYS A 330 -2.01 -11.58 14.85
CA CYS A 330 -2.88 -11.52 16.03
C CYS A 330 -4.24 -10.85 15.75
N ALA A 331 -4.31 -9.96 14.76
CA ALA A 331 -5.50 -9.18 14.41
C ALA A 331 -6.44 -9.92 13.43
N VAL A 332 -6.06 -11.09 12.91
CA VAL A 332 -6.87 -11.84 11.92
C VAL A 332 -8.28 -12.15 12.45
N HIS A 333 -8.41 -12.49 13.73
CA HIS A 333 -9.73 -12.71 14.34
C HIS A 333 -10.60 -11.43 14.34
N ASP A 334 -10.00 -10.27 14.60
CA ASP A 334 -10.71 -8.99 14.57
C ASP A 334 -11.15 -8.65 13.14
N PHE A 335 -10.27 -8.86 12.16
CA PHE A 335 -10.55 -8.62 10.74
C PHE A 335 -11.66 -9.53 10.19
N GLN A 336 -11.71 -10.80 10.60
CA GLN A 336 -12.81 -11.69 10.22
C GLN A 336 -14.15 -11.18 10.75
N ARG A 337 -14.18 -10.69 12.00
CA ARG A 337 -15.39 -10.12 12.62
C ARG A 337 -15.84 -8.85 11.90
N MET A 338 -14.90 -8.01 11.48
CA MET A 338 -15.18 -6.74 10.80
C MET A 338 -15.69 -6.94 9.38
N GLY A 339 -15.31 -8.04 8.73
CA GLY A 339 -15.59 -8.28 7.30
C GLY A 339 -14.54 -7.67 6.38
N VAL A 340 -13.27 -7.65 6.81
CA VAL A 340 -12.14 -7.35 5.92
C VAL A 340 -12.10 -8.40 4.81
N ALA A 341 -11.85 -7.99 3.57
CA ALA A 341 -11.92 -8.88 2.41
C ALA A 341 -10.58 -9.56 2.09
N SER A 342 -9.46 -8.86 2.29
CA SER A 342 -8.15 -9.35 1.85
C SER A 342 -7.01 -9.02 2.82
N LEU A 343 -6.09 -9.98 2.99
CA LEU A 343 -4.93 -9.92 3.87
C LEU A 343 -3.65 -9.94 3.03
N LYS A 344 -3.02 -8.78 2.90
CA LYS A 344 -1.88 -8.57 2.01
C LYS A 344 -0.54 -8.93 2.63
N ILE A 345 0.15 -9.87 2.00
CA ILE A 345 1.54 -10.19 2.30
C ILE A 345 2.45 -9.27 1.48
N VAL A 346 3.43 -8.62 2.13
CA VAL A 346 4.41 -7.75 1.45
C VAL A 346 5.67 -8.57 1.12
N GLY A 347 6.60 -8.01 0.34
CA GLY A 347 7.84 -8.71 -0.06
C GLY A 347 7.82 -9.29 -1.48
N ARG A 348 7.47 -8.47 -2.48
CA ARG A 348 7.49 -8.88 -3.90
C ARG A 348 8.90 -9.24 -4.39
N GLU A 349 9.90 -8.55 -3.86
CA GLU A 349 11.33 -8.76 -4.14
C GLU A 349 11.96 -9.80 -3.20
N ALA A 350 11.16 -10.41 -2.30
CA ALA A 350 11.64 -11.49 -1.45
C ALA A 350 11.84 -12.77 -2.26
N SER A 351 12.69 -13.66 -1.74
CA SER A 351 12.87 -14.98 -2.35
C SER A 351 11.55 -15.76 -2.41
N PRO A 352 11.37 -16.66 -3.39
CA PRO A 352 10.19 -17.52 -3.47
C PRO A 352 9.93 -18.28 -2.16
N PHE A 353 10.99 -18.76 -1.49
CA PHE A 353 10.88 -19.45 -0.20
C PHE A 353 10.32 -18.55 0.91
N LYS A 354 10.76 -17.29 1.00
CA LYS A 354 10.21 -16.34 2.00
C LYS A 354 8.74 -16.04 1.70
N LYS A 355 8.35 -15.90 0.43
CA LYS A 355 6.95 -15.71 0.03
C LYS A 355 6.09 -16.91 0.43
N MET A 356 6.51 -18.15 0.10
CA MET A 356 5.81 -19.37 0.52
C MET A 356 5.66 -19.48 2.04
N ALA A 357 6.74 -19.24 2.78
CA ALA A 357 6.71 -19.28 4.24
C ALA A 357 5.72 -18.26 4.80
N SER A 358 5.67 -17.06 4.23
CA SER A 358 4.70 -16.02 4.60
C SER A 358 3.27 -16.46 4.33
N VAL A 359 2.99 -17.01 3.14
CA VAL A 359 1.65 -17.51 2.79
C VAL A 359 1.21 -18.60 3.76
N ARG A 360 2.08 -19.57 4.05
CA ARG A 360 1.80 -20.66 5.01
C ARG A 360 1.54 -20.15 6.42
N MET A 361 2.28 -19.14 6.87
CA MET A 361 2.05 -18.51 8.18
C MET A 361 0.67 -17.86 8.27
N VAL A 362 0.29 -17.07 7.26
CA VAL A 362 -1.04 -16.46 7.23
C VAL A 362 -2.12 -17.52 7.13
N ARG A 363 -1.92 -18.54 6.29
CA ARG A 363 -2.86 -19.65 6.08
C ARG A 363 -3.17 -20.41 7.37
N ASP A 364 -2.15 -20.75 8.17
CA ASP A 364 -2.36 -21.44 9.46
C ASP A 364 -3.27 -20.65 10.40
N ILE A 365 -3.08 -19.33 10.47
CA ILE A 365 -3.90 -18.45 11.31
C ILE A 365 -5.32 -18.28 10.73
N VAL A 366 -5.42 -18.02 9.43
CA VAL A 366 -6.71 -17.84 8.73
C VAL A 366 -7.57 -19.09 8.81
N ASP A 367 -7.02 -20.27 8.54
CA ASP A 367 -7.77 -21.53 8.60
C ASP A 367 -8.27 -21.83 10.01
N ARG A 368 -7.52 -21.47 11.05
CA ARG A 368 -7.95 -21.59 12.45
C ARG A 368 -9.12 -20.68 12.77
N VAL A 369 -9.05 -19.42 12.36
CA VAL A 369 -10.13 -18.45 12.55
C VAL A 369 -11.38 -18.87 11.77
N ARG A 370 -11.23 -19.33 10.53
CA ARG A 370 -12.33 -19.88 9.72
C ARG A 370 -13.01 -21.09 10.38
N ARG A 371 -12.25 -21.90 11.14
CA ARG A 371 -12.78 -23.04 11.93
C ARG A 371 -13.34 -22.63 13.30
N GLY A 372 -13.44 -21.33 13.60
CA GLY A 372 -14.01 -20.82 14.85
C GLY A 372 -13.05 -20.79 16.03
N SER A 373 -11.73 -20.76 15.80
CA SER A 373 -10.76 -20.59 16.90
C SER A 373 -10.95 -19.25 17.59
N SER A 374 -10.92 -19.24 18.92
CA SER A 374 -11.07 -18.01 19.70
C SER A 374 -9.90 -17.05 19.50
N LYS A 375 -10.13 -15.76 19.76
CA LYS A 375 -9.10 -14.71 19.66
C LYS A 375 -7.82 -15.03 20.43
N LEU A 376 -7.94 -15.51 21.67
CA LEU A 376 -6.77 -15.84 22.52
C LEU A 376 -5.94 -16.98 21.94
N VAL A 377 -6.59 -18.04 21.43
CA VAL A 377 -5.89 -19.18 20.79
C VAL A 377 -5.18 -18.73 19.51
N THR A 378 -5.80 -17.84 18.74
CA THR A 378 -5.23 -17.24 17.53
C THR A 378 -3.97 -16.42 17.87
N ILE A 379 -4.02 -15.59 18.90
CA ILE A 379 -2.88 -14.79 19.37
C ILE A 379 -1.73 -15.70 19.81
N GLU A 380 -2.01 -16.69 20.65
CA GLU A 380 -0.99 -17.60 21.15
C GLU A 380 -0.32 -18.38 20.00
N ARG A 381 -1.12 -18.85 19.04
CA ARG A 381 -0.58 -19.50 17.86
C ARG A 381 0.30 -18.56 17.03
N ALA A 382 -0.14 -17.33 16.79
CA ALA A 382 0.61 -16.34 16.05
C ALA A 382 1.97 -16.03 16.70
N ARG A 383 2.01 -15.91 18.03
CA ARG A 383 3.25 -15.73 18.79
C ARG A 383 4.16 -16.96 18.68
N SER A 384 3.61 -18.16 18.80
CA SER A 384 4.37 -19.42 18.67
C SER A 384 5.03 -19.58 17.30
N LEU A 385 4.36 -19.14 16.21
CA LEU A 385 4.92 -19.17 14.85
C LEU A 385 6.14 -18.27 14.70
N ARG A 386 6.25 -17.20 15.51
CA ARG A 386 7.42 -16.33 15.50
C ARG A 386 8.61 -16.91 16.26
N GLY A 387 8.41 -17.88 17.15
CA GLY A 387 9.50 -18.52 17.91
C GLY A 387 10.29 -17.59 18.84
N SER A 388 9.86 -16.34 19.00
CA SER A 388 10.42 -15.36 19.95
C SER A 388 9.29 -14.51 20.52
N TYR A 389 8.92 -14.80 21.76
CA TYR A 389 7.88 -14.08 22.48
C TYR A 389 8.35 -12.64 22.79
N GLU A 390 9.63 -12.45 23.08
CA GLU A 390 10.24 -11.15 23.36
C GLU A 390 10.08 -10.16 22.20
N HIS A 391 10.26 -10.61 20.95
CA HIS A 391 10.02 -9.77 19.78
C HIS A 391 8.55 -9.38 19.63
N CYS A 392 7.62 -10.22 20.08
CA CYS A 392 6.20 -9.91 20.08
C CYS A 392 5.86 -8.92 21.21
N ASP A 393 6.44 -9.11 22.39
CA ASP A 393 6.20 -8.27 23.58
C ASP A 393 6.70 -6.83 23.43
N SER A 394 7.81 -6.62 22.68
CA SER A 394 8.26 -5.27 22.33
C SER A 394 7.18 -4.48 21.58
N GLY A 395 6.35 -5.16 20.80
CA GLY A 395 5.34 -4.56 19.93
C GLY A 395 5.91 -3.79 18.73
N PHE A 396 7.24 -3.75 18.55
CA PHE A 396 7.88 -3.06 17.43
C PHE A 396 7.65 -3.75 16.08
N MET A 397 7.45 -5.07 16.08
CA MET A 397 7.01 -5.81 14.88
C MET A 397 5.51 -5.71 14.63
N CYS A 398 4.69 -5.19 15.53
CA CYS A 398 3.25 -5.19 15.31
C CYS A 398 2.84 -4.09 14.32
N TYR A 399 2.12 -4.43 13.25
CA TYR A 399 1.43 -3.42 12.44
C TYR A 399 0.34 -2.74 13.26
N TYR A 400 -0.43 -3.55 13.98
CA TYR A 400 -1.62 -3.12 14.69
C TYR A 400 -1.30 -2.99 16.17
N LYS A 401 -0.46 -2.00 16.50
CA LYS A 401 -0.04 -1.75 17.88
C LYS A 401 -1.28 -1.50 18.74
N VAL A 402 -1.36 -2.25 19.82
CA VAL A 402 -2.31 -2.03 20.90
C VAL A 402 -1.60 -1.16 21.93
N ASP A 403 -2.29 -0.14 22.43
CA ASP A 403 -1.73 0.78 23.42
C ASP A 403 -1.20 -0.02 24.62
N ALA A 404 -0.09 0.43 25.20
CA ALA A 404 0.56 -0.29 26.30
C ALA A 404 -0.36 -0.44 27.53
N THR A 405 -1.40 0.40 27.64
CA THR A 405 -2.43 0.34 28.69
C THR A 405 -3.50 -0.71 28.45
N GLU A 406 -3.57 -1.29 27.24
CA GLU A 406 -4.56 -2.28 26.81
C GLU A 406 -3.94 -3.69 26.61
N ARG A 407 -2.63 -3.86 26.89
CA ARG A 407 -1.89 -5.12 26.72
C ARG A 407 -2.00 -6.08 27.88
#